data_AF-T1BHL9-F1
#
_entry.id   AF-T1BHL9-F1
#
_cell.length_a   1.000
_cell.length_b   1.000
_cell.length_c   1.000
_cell.angle_alpha   90.00
_cell.angle_beta   90.00
_cell.angle_gamma   90.00
#
_symmetry.space_group_name_H-M   'P 1'
#
loop_
_entity.id
_entity.type
_entity.pdbx_description
1 polymer ?
#
loop_
_entity_poly.entity_id
_entity_poly.type
_entity_poly.pdbx_seq_one_letter_code
_entity_poly.pdbx_strand_id
1 'polypeptide(L)'
;MLTTDEIDIAYKYPFSEEAKRVIAEKGPKRIEYKYLELGKDRVEAAMNKKQAYFKIELENVKLGYVISYIYARMLVSASSNAALIRAFASGEARRSGMALKAEPAQTIMHIASQLSYAVSSTNSDEFIVSFSEYLMKR
;
A
#
# COMPACT_ATOMS: atom_id res chain seq x y z
N MET A 1 -3.67 -13.15 -16.03
CA MET A 1 -2.91 -14.06 -15.17
C MET A 1 -1.92 -13.20 -14.44
N LEU A 2 -2.08 -13.08 -13.13
CA LEU A 2 -1.19 -12.27 -12.29
C LEU A 2 0.20 -12.89 -12.23
N THR A 3 1.23 -12.05 -12.31
CA THR A 3 2.61 -12.48 -12.06
C THR A 3 2.95 -12.40 -10.57
N THR A 4 3.99 -13.13 -10.14
CA THR A 4 4.52 -13.05 -8.77
C THR A 4 4.97 -11.62 -8.45
N ASP A 5 5.59 -10.92 -9.41
CA ASP A 5 6.02 -9.52 -9.24
C ASP A 5 4.85 -8.57 -8.97
N GLU A 6 3.69 -8.77 -9.61
CA GLU A 6 2.50 -7.97 -9.35
C GLU A 6 1.96 -8.19 -7.94
N ILE A 7 2.00 -9.43 -7.43
CA ILE A 7 1.61 -9.75 -6.05
C ILE A 7 2.57 -9.10 -5.05
N ASP A 8 3.86 -9.06 -5.38
CA ASP A 8 4.90 -8.43 -4.55
C ASP A 8 4.74 -6.92 -4.46
N ILE A 9 4.50 -6.27 -5.61
CA ILE A 9 4.19 -4.84 -5.63
C ILE A 9 2.91 -4.57 -4.85
N ALA A 10 1.84 -5.33 -5.09
CA ALA A 10 0.57 -5.16 -4.38
C ALA A 10 0.72 -5.32 -2.87
N TYR A 11 1.53 -6.28 -2.42
CA TYR A 11 1.82 -6.49 -1.00
C TYR A 11 2.52 -5.29 -0.37
N LYS A 12 3.53 -4.74 -1.04
CA LYS A 12 4.29 -3.57 -0.56
C LYS A 12 3.45 -2.29 -0.61
N TYR A 13 2.68 -2.13 -1.68
CA TYR A 13 1.90 -0.93 -2.03
C TYR A 13 0.44 -1.31 -2.32
N PRO A 14 -0.39 -1.52 -1.28
CA PRO A 14 -1.76 -2.04 -1.46
C PRO A 14 -2.73 -1.01 -2.07
N PHE A 15 -2.24 0.18 -2.42
CA PHE A 15 -2.94 1.23 -3.16
C PHE A 15 -2.58 1.27 -4.65
N SER A 16 -1.60 0.48 -5.11
CA SER A 16 -1.11 0.52 -6.49
C SER A 16 -2.09 -0.07 -7.50
N GLU A 17 -1.87 0.17 -8.79
CA GLU A 17 -2.63 -0.45 -9.88
C GLU A 17 -2.50 -1.98 -9.87
N GLU A 18 -1.32 -2.52 -9.53
CA GLU A 18 -1.10 -3.95 -9.32
C GLU A 18 -2.03 -4.48 -8.22
N ALA A 19 -2.14 -3.78 -7.10
CA ALA A 19 -3.06 -4.17 -6.03
C ALA A 19 -4.52 -4.19 -6.52
N LYS A 20 -4.94 -3.22 -7.34
CA LYS A 20 -6.27 -3.21 -7.95
C LYS A 20 -6.48 -4.42 -8.86
N ARG A 21 -5.49 -4.76 -9.70
CA ARG A 21 -5.54 -5.96 -10.57
C ARG A 21 -5.62 -7.25 -9.75
N VAL A 22 -4.79 -7.35 -8.70
CA VAL A 22 -4.79 -8.49 -7.76
C VAL A 22 -6.16 -8.68 -7.11
N ILE A 23 -6.77 -7.61 -6.60
CA ILE A 23 -8.11 -7.67 -6.00
C ILE A 23 -9.18 -8.02 -7.04
N ALA A 24 -9.10 -7.50 -8.27
CA ALA A 24 -10.06 -7.81 -9.31
C ALA A 24 -10.05 -9.30 -9.69
N GLU A 25 -8.86 -9.91 -9.81
CA GLU A 25 -8.70 -11.31 -10.23
C GLU A 25 -8.85 -12.30 -9.06
N LYS A 26 -8.26 -12.02 -7.89
CA LYS A 26 -8.15 -12.96 -6.74
C LYS A 26 -8.94 -12.54 -5.50
N GLY A 27 -9.45 -11.31 -5.48
CA GLY A 27 -10.23 -10.81 -4.35
C GLY A 27 -11.58 -11.53 -4.21
N PRO A 28 -12.14 -11.53 -2.99
CA PRO A 28 -13.41 -12.19 -2.71
C PRO A 28 -14.55 -11.44 -3.41
N LYS A 29 -15.49 -12.18 -4.02
CA LYS A 29 -16.66 -11.60 -4.72
C LYS A 29 -17.80 -11.21 -3.77
N ARG A 30 -17.69 -11.61 -2.50
CA ARG A 30 -18.61 -11.31 -1.41
C ARG A 30 -17.80 -10.98 -0.16
N ILE A 31 -18.45 -10.41 0.86
CA ILE A 31 -17.80 -10.18 2.15
C ILE A 31 -17.47 -11.54 2.78
N GLU A 32 -16.20 -11.74 3.12
CA GLU A 32 -15.72 -12.91 3.85
C GLU A 32 -15.24 -12.49 5.24
N TYR A 33 -15.79 -13.12 6.28
CA TYR A 33 -15.56 -12.74 7.68
C TYR A 33 -14.08 -12.81 8.09
N LYS A 34 -13.33 -13.79 7.56
CA LYS A 34 -11.89 -13.91 7.84
C LYS A 34 -11.09 -12.67 7.45
N TYR A 35 -11.44 -12.01 6.34
CA TYR A 35 -10.77 -10.78 5.90
C TYR A 35 -11.28 -9.54 6.63
N LEU A 36 -12.50 -9.61 7.19
CA LEU A 36 -13.03 -8.58 8.07
C LEU A 36 -12.22 -8.51 9.38
N GLU A 37 -11.97 -9.67 10.00
CA GLU A 37 -11.15 -9.74 11.22
C GLU A 37 -9.70 -9.31 10.93
N LEU A 38 -9.08 -9.80 9.85
CA LEU A 38 -7.75 -9.32 9.44
C LEU A 38 -7.73 -7.81 9.13
N GLY A 39 -8.83 -7.27 8.59
CA GLY A 39 -8.99 -5.85 8.37
C GLY A 39 -9.05 -5.06 9.68
N LYS A 40 -9.76 -5.56 10.70
CA LYS A 40 -9.78 -4.96 12.05
C LYS A 40 -8.41 -4.98 12.69
N ASP A 41 -7.74 -6.14 12.72
CA ASP A 41 -6.40 -6.29 13.29
C ASP A 41 -5.41 -5.27 12.68
N ARG A 42 -5.52 -5.07 11.37
CA ARG A 42 -4.72 -4.10 10.64
C ARG A 42 -5.00 -2.66 11.08
N VAL A 43 -6.27 -2.30 11.26
CA VAL A 43 -6.68 -0.97 11.75
C VAL A 43 -6.15 -0.75 13.17
N GLU A 44 -6.30 -1.74 14.04
CA GLU A 44 -5.78 -1.68 15.42
C GLU A 44 -4.26 -1.56 15.45
N ALA A 45 -3.55 -2.30 14.59
CA ALA A 45 -2.09 -2.18 14.46
C ALA A 45 -1.67 -0.78 14.02
N ALA A 46 -2.41 -0.15 13.09
CA ALA A 46 -2.16 1.23 12.69
C ALA A 46 -2.42 2.23 13.82
N MET A 47 -3.53 2.09 14.55
CA MET A 47 -3.83 2.93 15.72
C MET A 47 -2.76 2.84 16.81
N ASN A 48 -2.27 1.62 17.05
CA ASN A 48 -1.26 1.35 18.06
C ASN A 48 0.17 1.62 17.58
N LYS A 49 0.36 2.18 16.37
CA LYS A 49 1.66 2.44 15.74
C LYS A 49 2.54 1.19 15.59
N LYS A 50 1.92 0.01 15.51
CA LYS A 50 2.56 -1.31 15.35
C LYS A 50 2.60 -1.79 13.90
N GLN A 51 1.99 -1.04 12.98
CA GLN A 51 1.99 -1.38 11.56
C GLN A 51 3.41 -1.38 10.99
N ALA A 52 3.83 -2.52 10.45
CA ALA A 52 5.19 -2.74 9.96
C ALA A 52 5.20 -3.55 8.66
N TYR A 53 6.27 -3.38 7.88
CA TYR A 53 6.55 -4.21 6.71
C TYR A 53 7.45 -5.38 7.11
N PHE A 54 7.12 -6.56 6.64
CA PHE A 54 7.94 -7.76 6.79
C PHE A 54 8.21 -8.33 5.40
N LYS A 55 9.43 -8.80 5.16
CA LYS A 55 9.71 -9.55 3.94
C LYS A 55 9.12 -10.95 4.09
N ILE A 56 8.12 -11.25 3.26
CA ILE A 56 7.42 -12.54 3.25
C ILE A 56 7.60 -13.12 1.85
N GLU A 57 7.84 -14.42 1.75
CA GLU A 57 7.98 -15.10 0.45
C GLU A 57 6.65 -15.74 -0.01
N LEU A 58 5.81 -16.16 0.94
CA LEU A 58 4.56 -16.87 0.69
C LEU A 58 3.49 -16.00 0.01
N GLU A 59 3.13 -16.33 -1.23
CA GLU A 59 2.13 -15.60 -2.03
C GLU A 59 0.74 -15.56 -1.39
N ASN A 60 0.26 -16.67 -0.82
CA ASN A 60 -1.04 -16.72 -0.15
C ASN A 60 -1.13 -15.76 1.04
N VAL A 61 -0.02 -15.56 1.77
CA VAL A 61 0.07 -14.60 2.87
C VAL A 61 0.07 -13.17 2.31
N LYS A 62 0.83 -12.91 1.24
CA LYS A 62 0.81 -11.62 0.53
C LYS A 62 -0.59 -11.26 0.05
N LEU A 63 -1.30 -12.18 -0.58
CA LEU A 63 -2.67 -12.00 -1.05
C LEU A 63 -3.64 -11.68 0.10
N GLY A 64 -3.57 -12.45 1.19
CA GLY A 64 -4.38 -12.18 2.38
C GLY A 64 -4.15 -10.76 2.92
N TYR A 65 -2.91 -10.29 2.86
CA TYR A 65 -2.54 -8.95 3.26
C TYR A 65 -3.12 -7.87 2.33
N VAL A 66 -3.06 -8.06 1.02
CA VAL A 66 -3.64 -7.13 0.02
C VAL A 66 -5.15 -7.05 0.20
N ILE A 67 -5.82 -8.18 0.41
CA ILE A 67 -7.27 -8.22 0.64
C ILE A 67 -7.63 -7.54 1.97
N SER A 68 -6.88 -7.81 3.05
CA SER A 68 -7.13 -7.19 4.37
C SER A 68 -7.07 -5.66 4.33
N TYR A 69 -6.22 -5.08 3.47
CA TYR A 69 -6.14 -3.63 3.30
C TYR A 69 -7.46 -3.03 2.80
N ILE A 70 -8.14 -3.69 1.85
CA ILE A 70 -9.42 -3.21 1.33
C ILE A 70 -10.49 -3.27 2.41
N TYR A 71 -10.54 -4.36 3.19
CA TYR A 71 -11.46 -4.49 4.31
C TYR A 71 -11.20 -3.43 5.40
N ALA A 72 -9.93 -3.20 5.74
CA ALA A 72 -9.53 -2.13 6.65
C ALA A 72 -9.99 -0.75 6.15
N ARG A 73 -9.82 -0.45 4.85
CA ARG A 73 -10.32 0.80 4.26
C ARG A 73 -11.83 0.92 4.35
N MET A 74 -12.58 -0.15 4.11
CA MET A 74 -14.04 -0.14 4.25
C MET A 74 -14.46 0.15 5.69
N LEU A 75 -13.85 -0.53 6.67
CA LEU A 75 -14.13 -0.33 8.10
C LEU A 75 -13.84 1.10 8.56
N VAL A 76 -12.65 1.62 8.20
CA VAL A 76 -12.23 2.97 8.56
C VAL A 76 -13.13 4.01 7.90
N SER A 77 -13.49 3.83 6.63
CA SER A 77 -14.43 4.72 5.93
C SER A 77 -15.81 4.71 6.57
N ALA A 78 -16.33 3.52 6.92
CA ALA A 78 -17.64 3.37 7.55
C ALA A 78 -17.71 4.02 8.94
N SER A 79 -16.58 4.11 9.65
CA SER A 79 -16.54 4.74 10.99
C SER A 79 -16.82 6.24 10.97
N SER A 80 -16.61 6.92 9.84
CA SER A 80 -16.63 8.39 9.72
C SER A 80 -15.74 9.12 10.74
N ASN A 81 -14.78 8.42 11.36
CA ASN A 81 -13.92 8.98 12.40
C ASN A 81 -12.62 9.50 11.79
N ALA A 82 -12.49 10.82 11.73
CA ALA A 82 -11.32 11.48 11.14
C ALA A 82 -9.99 11.12 11.84
N ALA A 83 -10.00 10.89 13.15
CA ALA A 83 -8.79 10.47 13.87
C ALA A 83 -8.38 9.05 13.47
N LEU A 84 -9.35 8.15 13.33
CA LEU A 84 -9.12 6.78 12.87
C LEU A 84 -8.59 6.76 11.43
N ILE A 85 -9.20 7.55 10.53
CA ILE A 85 -8.76 7.69 9.14
C ILE A 85 -7.30 8.15 9.08
N ARG A 86 -6.93 9.20 9.83
CA ARG A 86 -5.56 9.72 9.87
C ARG A 86 -4.57 8.70 10.45
N ALA A 87 -4.94 8.00 11.52
CA ALA A 87 -4.09 6.99 12.12
C ALA A 87 -3.83 5.82 11.16
N PHE A 88 -4.88 5.33 10.50
CA PHE A 88 -4.77 4.28 9.49
C PHE A 88 -3.90 4.72 8.30
N ALA A 89 -4.19 5.87 7.70
CA ALA A 89 -3.41 6.39 6.58
C ALA A 89 -1.92 6.57 6.94
N SER A 90 -1.63 7.09 8.14
CA SER A 90 -0.25 7.25 8.62
C SER A 90 0.46 5.91 8.84
N GLY A 91 -0.24 4.92 9.38
CA GLY A 91 0.29 3.57 9.60
C GLY A 91 0.62 2.87 8.28
N GLU A 92 -0.28 2.97 7.30
CA GLU A 92 -0.08 2.42 5.95
C GLU A 92 1.05 3.12 5.20
N ALA A 93 1.11 4.45 5.23
CA ALA A 93 2.19 5.23 4.64
C ALA A 93 3.55 4.86 5.25
N ARG A 94 3.62 4.73 6.58
CA ARG A 94 4.83 4.29 7.28
C ARG A 94 5.27 2.91 6.82
N ARG A 95 4.35 1.96 6.76
CA ARG A 95 4.64 0.60 6.32
C ARG A 95 5.16 0.57 4.89
N SER A 96 4.45 1.19 3.94
CA SER A 96 4.90 1.22 2.55
C SER A 96 6.24 1.95 2.41
N GLY A 97 6.48 2.98 3.23
CA GLY A 97 7.78 3.64 3.33
C GLY A 97 8.90 2.74 3.85
N MET A 98 8.62 1.75 4.71
CA MET A 98 9.61 0.74 5.11
C MET A 98 10.00 -0.18 3.95
N ALA A 99 9.04 -0.58 3.12
CA ALA A 99 9.32 -1.37 1.91
C ALA A 99 10.14 -0.56 0.89
N LEU A 100 9.78 0.71 0.69
CA LEU A 100 10.40 1.62 -0.28
C LEU A 100 11.91 1.78 -0.11
N LYS A 101 12.42 1.68 1.13
CA LYS A 101 13.85 1.83 1.45
C LYS A 101 14.77 0.82 0.77
N ALA A 102 14.24 -0.33 0.38
CA ALA A 102 14.99 -1.40 -0.24
C ALA A 102 14.64 -1.59 -1.73
N GLU A 103 13.86 -0.68 -2.32
CA GLU A 103 13.45 -0.78 -3.72
C GLU A 103 14.48 -0.18 -4.68
N PRO A 104 14.61 -0.74 -5.90
CA PRO A 104 15.38 -0.12 -6.96
C PRO A 104 14.67 1.14 -7.48
N ALA A 105 15.45 2.04 -8.09
CA ALA A 105 14.96 3.32 -8.60
C ALA A 105 13.78 3.18 -9.57
N GLN A 106 13.79 2.14 -10.42
CA GLN A 106 12.71 1.87 -11.37
C GLN A 106 11.38 1.62 -10.65
N THR A 107 11.37 0.84 -9.57
CA THR A 107 10.15 0.60 -8.77
C THR A 107 9.70 1.88 -8.08
N ILE A 108 10.63 2.67 -7.54
CA ILE A 108 10.31 3.95 -6.88
C ILE A 108 9.62 4.90 -7.87
N MET A 109 10.19 5.07 -9.07
CA MET A 109 9.62 5.91 -10.13
C MET A 109 8.25 5.40 -10.59
N HIS A 110 8.11 4.08 -10.74
CA HIS A 110 6.83 3.45 -11.09
C HIS A 110 5.74 3.80 -10.07
N ILE A 111 5.99 3.59 -8.78
CA ILE A 111 5.02 3.91 -7.71
C ILE A 111 4.77 5.41 -7.62
N ALA A 112 5.80 6.25 -7.77
CA ALA A 112 5.66 7.70 -7.76
C ALA A 112 4.71 8.20 -8.88
N SER A 113 4.84 7.63 -10.09
CA SER A 113 3.98 7.98 -11.22
C SER A 113 2.50 7.67 -10.95
N GLN A 114 2.20 6.54 -10.28
CA GLN A 114 0.84 6.17 -9.89
C GLN A 114 0.25 7.12 -8.84
N LEU A 115 1.11 7.76 -8.03
CA LEU A 115 0.73 8.79 -7.06
C LEU A 115 0.72 10.21 -7.66
N SER A 116 0.83 10.31 -9.00
CA SER A 116 0.87 11.58 -9.73
C SER A 116 2.05 12.46 -9.33
N TYR A 117 3.22 11.85 -9.11
CA TYR A 117 4.50 12.55 -9.03
C TYR A 117 5.27 12.36 -10.34
N ALA A 118 5.68 13.46 -10.97
CA ALA A 118 6.59 13.49 -12.11
C ALA A 118 8.03 13.50 -11.60
N VAL A 119 8.54 12.30 -11.33
CA VAL A 119 9.93 12.09 -10.92
C VAL A 119 10.74 11.65 -12.13
N SER A 120 11.84 12.36 -12.40
CA SER A 120 12.88 11.90 -13.31
C SER A 120 14.11 11.47 -12.51
N SER A 121 15.03 10.78 -13.17
CA SER A 121 16.27 10.32 -12.58
C SER A 121 17.39 10.57 -13.57
N THR A 122 18.48 11.15 -13.10
CA THR A 122 19.74 11.28 -13.85
C THR A 122 20.55 9.99 -13.74
N ASN A 123 20.61 9.41 -12.53
CA ASN A 123 21.39 8.24 -12.17
C ASN A 123 20.61 7.38 -11.14
N SER A 124 21.09 6.17 -10.79
CA SER A 124 20.38 5.25 -9.86
C SER A 124 20.05 5.81 -8.48
N ASP A 125 20.76 6.85 -8.03
CA ASP A 125 20.71 7.34 -6.65
C ASP A 125 20.13 8.75 -6.52
N GLU A 126 19.77 9.39 -7.65
CA GLU A 126 19.26 10.76 -7.67
C GLU A 126 17.87 10.81 -8.32
N PHE A 127 16.93 11.44 -7.61
CA PHE A 127 15.58 11.71 -8.07
C PHE A 127 15.38 13.21 -8.21
N ILE A 128 14.86 13.62 -9.36
CA ILE A 128 14.60 15.01 -9.69
C ILE A 128 13.09 15.19 -9.74
N VAL A 129 12.61 16.21 -9.02
CA VAL A 129 11.22 16.66 -9.06
C VAL A 129 11.20 18.16 -9.33
N SER A 130 10.19 18.64 -10.06
CA SER A 130 10.07 20.07 -10.30
C SER A 130 9.79 20.81 -8.98
N PHE A 131 10.33 22.02 -8.85
CA PHE A 131 10.16 22.82 -7.62
C PHE A 131 8.68 23.15 -7.35
N SER A 132 7.91 23.45 -8.41
CA SER A 132 6.46 23.69 -8.31
C SER A 132 5.72 22.48 -7.75
N GLU A 133 6.07 21.29 -8.21
CA GLU A 133 5.47 20.04 -7.73
C GLU A 133 5.86 19.71 -6.29
N TYR A 134 7.12 19.95 -5.92
CA TYR A 134 7.59 19.82 -4.53
C TYR A 134 6.77 20.70 -3.57
N LEU A 135 6.45 21.93 -3.96
CA LEU A 135 5.65 22.85 -3.14
C LEU A 135 4.18 22.45 -3.01
N MET A 136 3.56 21.98 -4.09
CA MET A 136 2.12 21.66 -4.11
C MET A 136 1.75 20.38 -3.35
N LYS A 137 2.72 19.48 -3.16
CA LYS A 137 2.50 18.14 -2.60
C LYS A 137 3.04 17.99 -1.16
N ARG A 138 3.40 19.10 -0.52
CA ARG A 138 3.93 19.16 0.84
C ARG A 138 2.83 19.11 1.90
#